data_AF-A0A4W6F728-F1
#
_entry.id   AF-A0A4W6F728-F1
#
_cell.length_a   1.000
_cell.length_b   1.000
_cell.length_c   1.000
_cell.angle_alpha   90.00
_cell.angle_beta   90.00
_cell.angle_gamma   90.00
#
_symmetry.space_group_name_H-M   'P 1'
#
loop_
_entity.id
_entity.type
_entity.pdbx_description
1 polymer ?
#
loop_
_entity_poly.entity_id
_entity_poly.type
_entity_poly.pdbx_seq_one_letter_code
_entity_poly.pdbx_strand_id
1 'polypeptide(L)'
;MENRKRPLEAVSSTGFKTPEKRVSMVRLQDSDYMRWGVEETCQYLRREGLGAWENKFRAQKITGVGLRYLGDAELEKIGIEYLGDRLQILHSLRKLWQIEAEPSKVFNDPIHGHVELHPLLIKIIDTPQFQRLRNIKQLGGTYFVFPGASHNRFEHCIGVGYLAGRLVQALNERQPELLISRRDILCVQIAGLCHDLGHGPFSHMFDGMFIPRARPGVTWKHEIASLAMFDHLVDDNGLKPVMKQHGLVLPEDLDFIKEQIAGPQDTKAAQGQKWQYKGRPEDKSFLYEIVANKRNGIDVDKWDYFARDCYHLGIQNNFDYRRFLKFARVCEVDGQKHICTRDKEVGNLYDMFHTRNCLHRRAYQHKVGNIIETMITEAFLKADPHIQIEGSGGKIFTLSTAIDDMEAYSKLTDHVFEQILHSSSVELAEARQILRNIICRRLYKCLGQTQAEKPLHATQEMIHNWEAELAQTIPQSGAYDVNLKPEDFVVNVIVMDYGMKEKNPVNNVRFYCKDDPTTAIQIRKNQVSKLLPEQFAEELIRVYCKKTDDKSMDAAKKHFVQWCMNKNFSKPQDGDIIAPELTPLKASWSNKNEGEDGEDGGPREVNGIRMNGQKKAKTQLFK
;
A
#
# COMPACT_ATOMS: atom_id res chain seq x y z
N MET A 1 -62.84 -14.25 18.57
CA MET A 1 -62.25 -14.95 19.73
C MET A 1 -61.21 -14.03 20.35
N GLU A 2 -61.28 -13.94 21.67
CA GLU A 2 -60.80 -12.91 22.60
C GLU A 2 -59.45 -12.21 22.36
N ASN A 3 -59.55 -10.88 22.37
CA ASN A 3 -58.53 -9.93 22.81
C ASN A 3 -57.97 -10.29 24.20
N ARG A 4 -56.65 -10.26 24.36
CA ARG A 4 -56.01 -9.96 25.64
C ARG A 4 -54.90 -8.92 25.45
N LYS A 5 -55.31 -7.65 25.52
CA LYS A 5 -54.47 -6.56 26.02
C LYS A 5 -54.30 -6.75 27.53
N ARG A 6 -53.07 -6.62 28.04
CA ARG A 6 -52.75 -6.39 29.46
C ARG A 6 -51.67 -5.31 29.57
N PRO A 7 -51.63 -4.58 30.70
CA PRO A 7 -51.50 -3.13 30.72
C PRO A 7 -50.08 -2.62 30.91
N LEU A 8 -49.84 -1.36 30.53
CA LEU A 8 -48.70 -0.57 30.96
C LEU A 8 -48.90 -0.15 32.42
N GLU A 9 -48.23 -0.84 33.33
CA GLU A 9 -47.99 -0.35 34.70
C GLU A 9 -46.64 0.36 34.76
N ALA A 10 -46.67 1.56 35.33
CA ALA A 10 -45.50 2.36 35.64
C ALA A 10 -44.69 1.68 36.75
N VAL A 11 -43.42 1.36 36.48
CA VAL A 11 -42.46 0.94 37.50
C VAL A 11 -41.35 1.98 37.57
N SER A 12 -41.06 2.37 38.81
CA SER A 12 -40.22 3.46 39.26
C SER A 12 -38.78 3.39 38.77
N SER A 13 -38.18 4.57 38.67
CA SER A 13 -36.75 4.81 38.52
C SER A 13 -35.90 4.04 39.55
N THR A 14 -35.25 2.97 39.11
CA THR A 14 -34.07 2.43 39.79
C THR A 14 -32.97 2.25 38.76
N GLY A 15 -31.97 3.11 38.82
CA GLY A 15 -30.85 3.14 37.90
C GLY A 15 -30.07 1.83 37.92
N PHE A 16 -30.01 1.17 36.77
CA PHE A 16 -29.06 0.09 36.53
C PHE A 16 -27.67 0.70 36.35
N LYS A 17 -26.88 0.73 37.43
CA LYS A 17 -25.42 0.90 37.34
C LYS A 17 -24.80 -0.43 36.93
N THR A 18 -24.05 -0.41 35.83
CA THR A 18 -23.14 -1.48 35.42
C THR A 18 -22.21 -1.84 36.59
N PRO A 19 -21.89 -3.13 36.84
CA PRO A 19 -20.99 -3.49 37.93
C PRO A 19 -19.60 -2.89 37.66
N GLU A 20 -19.15 -1.98 38.52
CA GLU A 20 -17.76 -1.56 38.53
C GLU A 20 -16.90 -2.78 38.86
N LYS A 21 -16.05 -3.17 37.91
CA LYS A 21 -15.01 -4.16 38.11
C LYS A 21 -14.10 -3.60 39.20
N ARG A 22 -14.26 -4.07 40.44
CA ARG A 22 -13.30 -3.85 41.53
C ARG A 22 -11.98 -4.52 41.15
N VAL A 23 -11.18 -3.81 40.36
CA VAL A 23 -9.74 -4.01 40.37
C VAL A 23 -9.29 -3.41 41.69
N SER A 24 -8.76 -4.24 42.58
CA SER A 24 -8.05 -3.79 43.77
C SER A 24 -6.81 -3.01 43.33
N MET A 25 -6.99 -1.74 42.98
CA MET A 25 -5.90 -0.79 42.86
C MET A 25 -5.42 -0.51 44.28
N VAL A 26 -4.41 -1.26 44.72
CA VAL A 26 -3.49 -0.76 45.73
C VAL A 26 -2.76 0.41 45.07
N ARG A 27 -3.31 1.63 45.23
CA ARG A 27 -2.59 2.87 44.91
C ARG A 27 -1.44 2.99 45.90
N LEU A 28 -0.25 2.51 45.51
CA LEU A 28 1.00 2.94 46.13
C LEU A 28 1.31 4.34 45.60
N GLN A 29 1.24 5.34 46.49
CA GLN A 29 1.32 6.78 46.21
C GLN A 29 2.70 7.32 45.74
N ASP A 30 3.62 6.48 45.24
CA ASP A 30 5.04 6.84 45.04
C ASP A 30 5.53 6.92 43.57
N SER A 31 4.66 6.90 42.56
CA SER A 31 5.04 6.56 41.19
C SER A 31 5.18 7.73 40.19
N ASP A 32 6.06 8.70 40.44
CA ASP A 32 6.60 9.52 39.34
C ASP A 32 8.13 9.58 39.41
N TYR A 33 8.76 8.46 39.06
CA TYR A 33 10.21 8.35 39.03
C TYR A 33 10.86 9.33 38.03
N MET A 34 10.09 9.92 37.11
CA MET A 34 10.59 10.92 36.17
C MET A 34 10.97 12.24 36.85
N ARG A 35 10.53 12.45 38.10
CA ARG A 35 10.91 13.62 38.93
C ARG A 35 12.04 13.34 39.90
N TRP A 36 12.51 12.10 39.99
CA TRP A 36 13.54 11.73 40.96
C TRP A 36 14.89 12.33 40.59
N GLY A 37 15.47 13.06 41.54
CA GLY A 37 16.88 13.39 41.53
C GLY A 37 17.74 12.18 41.86
N VAL A 38 19.03 12.42 42.06
CA VAL A 38 20.01 11.36 42.36
C VAL A 38 19.71 10.69 43.70
N GLU A 39 19.25 11.46 44.69
CA GLU A 39 19.00 10.95 46.04
C GLU A 39 17.74 10.10 46.13
N GLU A 40 16.66 10.52 45.46
CA GLU A 40 15.42 9.76 45.35
C GLU A 40 15.65 8.44 44.58
N THR A 41 16.52 8.47 43.57
CA THR A 41 16.96 7.27 42.84
C THR A 41 17.73 6.31 43.73
N CYS A 42 18.64 6.82 44.57
CA CYS A 42 19.36 6.00 45.56
C CYS A 42 18.40 5.44 46.63
N GLN A 43 17.40 6.21 47.04
CA GLN A 43 16.37 5.77 47.98
C GLN A 43 15.53 4.62 47.41
N TYR A 44 15.20 4.67 46.12
CA TYR A 44 14.56 3.57 45.43
C TYR A 44 15.42 2.29 45.43
N LEU A 45 16.72 2.40 45.10
CA LEU A 45 17.63 1.25 45.13
C LEU A 45 17.68 0.60 46.51
N ARG A 46 17.74 1.41 47.59
CA ARG A 46 17.69 0.89 48.97
C ARG A 46 16.40 0.13 49.26
N ARG A 47 15.24 0.66 48.86
CA ARG A 47 13.91 0.03 49.07
C ARG A 47 13.80 -1.33 48.37
N GLU A 48 14.42 -1.46 47.21
CA GLU A 48 14.40 -2.69 46.41
C GLU A 48 15.47 -3.71 46.80
N GLY A 49 16.20 -3.46 47.89
CA GLY A 49 17.29 -4.33 48.35
C GLY A 49 18.57 -4.22 47.50
N LEU A 50 18.69 -3.18 46.70
CA LEU A 50 19.84 -2.89 45.81
C LEU A 50 20.76 -1.79 46.37
N GLY A 51 20.68 -1.51 47.68
CA GLY A 51 21.41 -0.42 48.34
C GLY A 51 22.94 -0.51 48.21
N ALA A 52 23.50 -1.70 47.99
CA ALA A 52 24.93 -1.88 47.75
C ALA A 52 25.46 -1.10 46.54
N TRP A 53 24.59 -0.78 45.58
CA TRP A 53 24.95 -0.10 44.33
C TRP A 53 24.70 1.42 44.35
N GLU A 54 24.17 1.97 45.44
CA GLU A 54 23.79 3.39 45.52
C GLU A 54 24.96 4.33 45.26
N ASN A 55 26.15 4.01 45.77
CA ASN A 55 27.34 4.85 45.61
C ASN A 55 27.79 4.94 44.15
N LYS A 56 27.61 3.85 43.38
CA LYS A 56 27.90 3.82 41.93
C LYS A 56 26.91 4.70 41.17
N PHE A 57 25.63 4.59 41.48
CA PHE A 57 24.58 5.41 40.85
C PHE A 57 24.73 6.89 41.22
N ARG A 58 25.09 7.18 42.47
CA ARG A 58 25.34 8.54 42.97
C ARG A 58 26.58 9.16 42.32
N ALA A 59 27.68 8.42 42.21
CA ALA A 59 28.90 8.89 41.56
C ALA A 59 28.67 9.25 40.08
N GLN A 60 27.82 8.49 39.40
CA GLN A 60 27.42 8.72 38.01
C GLN A 60 26.25 9.69 37.85
N LYS A 61 25.76 10.27 38.96
CA LYS A 61 24.64 11.23 39.00
C LYS A 61 23.39 10.71 38.27
N ILE A 62 23.09 9.42 38.42
CA ILE A 62 21.94 8.79 37.76
C ILE A 62 20.66 9.26 38.44
N THR A 63 19.81 9.95 37.67
CA THR A 63 18.47 10.39 38.08
C THR A 63 17.42 9.34 37.70
N GLY A 64 16.17 9.53 38.12
CA GLY A 64 15.11 8.58 37.78
C GLY A 64 14.84 8.49 36.28
N VAL A 65 15.00 9.61 35.55
CA VAL A 65 15.00 9.60 34.08
C VAL A 65 16.17 8.79 33.52
N GLY A 66 17.36 8.93 34.13
CA GLY A 66 18.57 8.21 33.76
C GLY A 66 18.44 6.69 33.89
N LEU A 67 17.62 6.20 34.83
CA LEU A 67 17.38 4.76 35.01
C LEU A 67 16.95 4.07 33.72
N ARG A 68 16.12 4.74 32.91
CA ARG A 68 15.51 4.18 31.67
C ARG A 68 16.54 3.82 30.59
N TYR A 69 17.75 4.35 30.70
CA TYR A 69 18.83 4.15 29.74
C TYR A 69 19.88 3.16 30.23
N LEU A 70 19.68 2.54 31.41
CA LEU A 70 20.57 1.53 31.93
C LEU A 70 20.24 0.17 31.33
N GLY A 71 21.10 -0.30 30.43
CA GLY A 71 21.18 -1.68 29.97
C GLY A 71 22.29 -2.45 30.69
N ASP A 72 22.46 -3.71 30.30
CA ASP A 72 23.49 -4.59 30.87
C ASP A 72 24.92 -4.00 30.69
N ALA A 73 25.21 -3.49 29.49
CA ALA A 73 26.50 -2.88 29.17
C ALA A 73 26.75 -1.57 29.94
N GLU A 74 25.72 -0.77 30.19
CA GLU A 74 25.83 0.46 30.97
C GLU A 74 26.07 0.15 32.46
N LEU A 75 25.39 -0.86 33.00
CA LEU A 75 25.60 -1.31 34.38
C LEU A 75 27.00 -1.89 34.58
N GLU A 76 27.53 -2.60 33.59
CA GLU A 76 28.93 -3.06 33.59
C GLU A 76 29.91 -1.88 33.57
N LYS A 77 29.68 -0.88 32.71
CA LYS A 77 30.53 0.33 32.61
C LYS A 77 30.58 1.17 33.89
N ILE A 78 29.50 1.20 34.68
CA ILE A 78 29.49 1.90 35.98
C ILE A 78 30.13 1.06 37.10
N GLY A 79 30.66 -0.13 36.77
CA GLY A 79 31.44 -0.99 37.66
C GLY A 79 30.60 -1.97 38.48
N ILE A 80 29.53 -2.51 37.88
CA ILE A 80 28.74 -3.63 38.43
C ILE A 80 29.11 -4.88 37.62
N GLU A 81 30.17 -5.56 38.06
CA GLU A 81 30.89 -6.57 37.27
C GLU A 81 30.20 -7.94 37.24
N TYR A 82 29.42 -8.28 38.26
CA TYR A 82 28.72 -9.56 38.32
C TYR A 82 27.39 -9.52 37.57
N LEU A 83 27.22 -10.46 36.64
CA LEU A 83 26.00 -10.59 35.83
C LEU A 83 24.74 -10.77 36.69
N GLY A 84 24.82 -11.51 37.80
CA GLY A 84 23.69 -11.73 38.71
C GLY A 84 23.13 -10.42 39.28
N ASP A 85 24.02 -9.52 39.71
CA ASP A 85 23.65 -8.21 40.26
C ASP A 85 23.07 -7.30 39.19
N ARG A 86 23.67 -7.29 37.98
CA ARG A 86 23.13 -6.53 36.84
C ARG A 86 21.72 -7.00 36.48
N LEU A 87 21.49 -8.31 36.44
CA LEU A 87 20.16 -8.87 36.17
C LEU A 87 19.16 -8.52 37.26
N GLN A 88 19.57 -8.51 38.54
CA GLN A 88 18.70 -8.14 39.65
C GLN A 88 18.31 -6.65 39.62
N ILE A 89 19.26 -5.78 39.27
CA ILE A 89 19.01 -4.35 39.04
C ILE A 89 18.06 -4.18 37.85
N LEU A 90 18.37 -4.78 36.69
CA LEU A 90 17.52 -4.69 35.50
C LEU A 90 16.11 -5.22 35.77
N HIS A 91 15.97 -6.27 36.58
CA HIS A 91 14.68 -6.80 37.00
C HIS A 91 13.91 -5.82 37.88
N SER A 92 14.56 -5.21 38.86
CA SER A 92 13.95 -4.17 39.69
C SER A 92 13.56 -2.94 38.86
N LEU A 93 14.44 -2.47 37.97
CA LEU A 93 14.13 -1.37 37.05
C LEU A 93 12.96 -1.71 36.13
N ARG A 94 12.88 -2.95 35.63
CA ARG A 94 11.71 -3.43 34.89
C ARG A 94 10.44 -3.41 35.74
N LYS A 95 10.50 -3.75 37.04
CA LYS A 95 9.35 -3.62 37.95
C LYS A 95 8.93 -2.16 38.15
N LEU A 96 9.90 -1.26 38.32
CA LEU A 96 9.64 0.18 38.41
C LEU A 96 8.95 0.70 37.15
N TRP A 97 9.40 0.26 35.97
CA TRP A 97 8.79 0.62 34.69
C TRP A 97 7.47 -0.13 34.42
N GLN A 98 7.22 -1.24 35.11
CA GLN A 98 5.97 -2.00 35.00
C GLN A 98 4.82 -1.39 35.78
N ILE A 99 5.05 -0.43 36.68
CA ILE A 99 3.97 0.22 37.45
C ILE A 99 3.15 1.23 36.60
N GLU A 100 3.59 1.60 35.40
CA GLU A 100 2.78 2.39 34.45
C GLU A 100 2.96 1.99 32.97
N ALA A 101 3.22 0.72 32.66
CA ALA A 101 3.08 0.28 31.28
C ALA A 101 1.59 0.11 30.98
N GLU A 102 0.95 1.11 30.33
CA GLU A 102 -0.35 0.88 29.68
C GLU A 102 -0.27 -0.46 28.91
N PRO A 103 -1.21 -1.39 29.12
CA PRO A 103 -1.12 -2.70 28.49
C PRO A 103 -1.18 -2.55 26.97
N SER A 104 -0.35 -3.31 26.26
CA SER A 104 -0.47 -3.45 24.81
C SER A 104 -1.85 -3.96 24.43
N LYS A 105 -2.38 -3.47 23.30
CA LYS A 105 -3.67 -3.90 22.78
C LYS A 105 -3.43 -4.93 21.70
N VAL A 106 -4.20 -6.01 21.75
CA VAL A 106 -4.14 -7.10 20.78
C VAL A 106 -5.31 -6.96 19.80
N PHE A 107 -5.00 -6.88 18.51
CA PHE A 107 -5.95 -7.02 17.43
C PHE A 107 -5.93 -8.46 16.92
N ASN A 108 -7.09 -8.97 16.51
CA ASN A 108 -7.18 -10.23 15.77
C ASN A 108 -7.34 -9.89 14.28
N ASP A 109 -6.26 -10.07 13.52
CA ASP A 109 -6.22 -9.82 12.08
C ASP A 109 -6.26 -11.17 11.33
N PRO A 110 -7.13 -11.35 10.31
CA PRO A 110 -7.25 -12.63 9.61
C PRO A 110 -6.00 -13.03 8.80
N ILE A 111 -5.13 -12.09 8.46
CA ILE A 111 -3.89 -12.29 7.70
C ILE A 111 -2.73 -12.59 8.65
N HIS A 112 -2.65 -11.87 9.77
CA HIS A 112 -1.49 -11.89 10.68
C HIS A 112 -1.73 -12.62 12.00
N GLY A 113 -2.97 -13.00 12.30
CA GLY A 113 -3.37 -13.56 13.60
C GLY A 113 -3.40 -12.48 14.67
N HIS A 114 -2.84 -12.77 15.83
CA HIS A 114 -2.78 -11.82 16.93
C HIS A 114 -1.68 -10.77 16.71
N VAL A 115 -2.12 -9.52 16.55
CA VAL A 115 -1.27 -8.34 16.33
C VAL A 115 -1.24 -7.53 17.62
N GLU A 116 -0.11 -7.53 18.30
CA GLU A 116 0.11 -6.75 19.51
C GLU A 116 0.71 -5.38 19.16
N LEU A 117 0.06 -4.31 19.63
CA LEU A 117 0.49 -2.94 19.37
C LEU A 117 0.74 -2.17 20.66
N HIS A 118 1.79 -1.35 20.62
CA HIS A 118 2.22 -0.49 21.72
C HIS A 118 1.17 0.61 22.00
N PRO A 119 0.97 1.05 23.26
CA PRO A 119 -0.06 2.03 23.61
C PRO A 119 -0.01 3.34 22.82
N LEU A 120 1.19 3.88 22.53
CA LEU A 120 1.34 5.05 21.66
C LEU A 120 0.69 4.85 20.27
N LEU A 121 0.84 3.66 19.68
CA LEU A 121 0.22 3.32 18.41
C LEU A 121 -1.31 3.31 18.54
N ILE A 122 -1.83 2.85 19.68
CA ILE A 122 -3.27 2.86 19.97
C ILE A 122 -3.81 4.27 20.08
N LYS A 123 -3.09 5.18 20.74
CA LYS A 123 -3.48 6.60 20.81
C LYS A 123 -3.54 7.26 19.43
N ILE A 124 -2.68 6.85 18.49
CA ILE A 124 -2.72 7.29 17.08
C ILE A 124 -3.92 6.65 16.34
N ILE A 125 -4.12 5.35 16.52
CA ILE A 125 -5.22 4.61 15.87
C ILE A 125 -6.57 5.14 16.32
N ASP A 126 -6.75 5.43 17.61
CA ASP A 126 -8.02 5.87 18.21
C ASP A 126 -8.24 7.39 18.02
N THR A 127 -7.91 7.93 16.85
CA THR A 127 -8.16 9.33 16.43
C THR A 127 -9.13 9.39 15.24
N PRO A 128 -9.90 10.48 15.05
CA PRO A 128 -10.76 10.65 13.87
C PRO A 128 -10.01 10.49 12.55
N GLN A 129 -8.81 11.06 12.47
CA GLN A 129 -7.97 11.06 11.28
C GLN A 129 -7.57 9.64 10.84
N PHE A 130 -7.29 8.74 11.78
CA PHE A 130 -6.98 7.33 11.49
C PHE A 130 -8.25 6.48 11.33
N GLN A 131 -9.25 6.65 12.21
CA GLN A 131 -10.51 5.87 12.14
C GLN A 131 -11.28 6.11 10.84
N ARG A 132 -11.11 7.27 10.21
CA ARG A 132 -11.58 7.58 8.86
C ARG A 132 -11.29 6.47 7.85
N LEU A 133 -10.11 5.83 7.93
CA LEU A 133 -9.67 4.79 6.99
C LEU A 133 -10.56 3.55 7.00
N ARG A 134 -11.44 3.38 8.00
CA ARG A 134 -12.45 2.30 8.00
C ARG A 134 -13.48 2.46 6.89
N ASN A 135 -13.63 3.67 6.37
CA ASN A 135 -14.64 4.03 5.39
C ASN A 135 -14.01 4.31 4.02
N ILE A 136 -12.85 3.71 3.73
CA ILE A 136 -12.15 3.85 2.45
C ILE A 136 -11.72 2.46 1.97
N LYS A 137 -12.40 1.94 0.95
CA LYS A 137 -12.11 0.62 0.37
C LYS A 137 -10.69 0.56 -0.17
N GLN A 138 -9.95 -0.49 0.19
CA GLN A 138 -8.58 -0.72 -0.26
C GLN A 138 -8.49 -0.71 -1.79
N LEU A 139 -9.40 -1.47 -2.42
CA LEU A 139 -9.44 -1.70 -3.87
C LEU A 139 -10.52 -0.88 -4.59
N GLY A 140 -11.03 0.18 -3.97
CA GLY A 140 -11.95 1.12 -4.60
C GLY A 140 -13.14 0.44 -5.31
N GLY A 141 -13.29 0.72 -6.60
CA GLY A 141 -14.39 0.19 -7.42
C GLY A 141 -14.32 -1.33 -7.68
N THR A 142 -13.17 -1.97 -7.39
CA THR A 142 -12.99 -3.41 -7.52
C THR A 142 -13.98 -4.20 -6.64
N TYR A 143 -14.44 -3.62 -5.52
CA TYR A 143 -15.46 -4.22 -4.66
C TYR A 143 -16.77 -4.55 -5.42
N PHE A 144 -17.13 -3.75 -6.43
CA PHE A 144 -18.30 -4.00 -7.28
C PHE A 144 -18.09 -5.13 -8.31
N VAL A 145 -16.91 -5.74 -8.36
CA VAL A 145 -16.57 -6.88 -9.22
C VAL A 145 -16.24 -8.10 -8.35
N PHE A 146 -15.43 -7.90 -7.31
CA PHE A 146 -15.01 -8.92 -6.36
C PHE A 146 -15.69 -8.65 -5.02
N PRO A 147 -16.82 -9.33 -4.72
CA PRO A 147 -17.59 -9.04 -3.51
C PRO A 147 -16.83 -9.33 -2.21
N GLY A 148 -15.78 -10.16 -2.26
CA GLY A 148 -14.89 -10.41 -1.14
C GLY A 148 -13.94 -9.25 -0.81
N ALA A 149 -13.65 -8.36 -1.78
CA ALA A 149 -12.79 -7.18 -1.63
C ALA A 149 -13.48 -6.04 -0.88
N SER A 150 -14.02 -6.36 0.29
CA SER A 150 -14.78 -5.47 1.18
C SER A 150 -13.92 -4.73 2.19
N HIS A 151 -12.63 -5.09 2.26
CA HIS A 151 -11.65 -4.53 3.18
C HIS A 151 -11.30 -3.07 2.86
N ASN A 152 -10.86 -2.37 3.90
CA ASN A 152 -10.58 -0.95 3.91
C ASN A 152 -9.11 -0.69 4.26
N ARG A 153 -8.66 0.54 4.02
CA ARG A 153 -7.29 0.99 4.32
C ARG A 153 -6.93 0.83 5.81
N PHE A 154 -7.91 0.87 6.71
CA PHE A 154 -7.69 0.77 8.16
C PHE A 154 -6.95 -0.50 8.60
N GLU A 155 -7.47 -1.68 8.25
CA GLU A 155 -6.86 -2.96 8.62
C GLU A 155 -5.54 -3.20 7.88
N HIS A 156 -5.40 -2.69 6.66
CA HIS A 156 -4.14 -2.67 5.93
C HIS A 156 -3.07 -1.86 6.68
N CYS A 157 -3.36 -0.62 7.07
CA CYS A 157 -2.44 0.22 7.84
C CYS A 157 -1.98 -0.46 9.14
N ILE A 158 -2.90 -1.12 9.87
CA ILE A 158 -2.55 -1.91 11.07
C ILE A 158 -1.56 -3.04 10.72
N GLY A 159 -1.81 -3.76 9.62
CA GLY A 159 -0.94 -4.82 9.15
C GLY A 159 0.46 -4.31 8.75
N VAL A 160 0.53 -3.18 8.03
CA VAL A 160 1.80 -2.54 7.66
C VAL A 160 2.57 -2.07 8.89
N GLY A 161 1.92 -1.40 9.85
CA GLY A 161 2.53 -1.03 11.12
C GLY A 161 3.07 -2.22 11.92
N TYR A 162 2.35 -3.35 11.89
CA TYR A 162 2.80 -4.60 12.49
C TYR A 162 4.03 -5.18 11.76
N LEU A 163 3.97 -5.34 10.44
CA LEU A 163 5.06 -5.91 9.65
C LEU A 163 6.33 -5.03 9.69
N ALA A 164 6.17 -3.72 9.69
CA ALA A 164 7.26 -2.76 9.90
C ALA A 164 7.97 -3.03 11.23
N GLY A 165 7.20 -3.19 12.32
CA GLY A 165 7.70 -3.60 13.64
C GLY A 165 8.40 -4.96 13.63
N ARG A 166 7.82 -5.97 12.97
CA ARG A 166 8.40 -7.31 12.85
C ARG A 166 9.74 -7.30 12.11
N LEU A 167 9.87 -6.54 11.03
CA LEU A 167 11.11 -6.45 10.26
C LEU A 167 12.21 -5.74 11.05
N VAL A 168 11.93 -4.56 11.61
CA VAL A 168 12.93 -3.82 12.38
C VAL A 168 13.40 -4.59 13.63
N GLN A 169 12.49 -5.30 14.32
CA GLN A 169 12.84 -6.18 15.44
C GLN A 169 13.70 -7.37 14.99
N ALA A 170 13.34 -8.00 13.88
CA ALA A 170 14.10 -9.11 13.30
C ALA A 170 15.54 -8.70 12.93
N LEU A 171 15.74 -7.48 12.42
CA LEU A 171 17.07 -6.93 12.16
C LEU A 171 17.83 -6.66 13.47
N ASN A 172 17.17 -6.05 14.46
CA ASN A 172 17.78 -5.75 15.76
C ASN A 172 18.25 -7.00 16.50
N GLU A 173 17.43 -8.06 16.54
CA GLU A 173 17.76 -9.33 17.20
C GLU A 173 18.94 -10.05 16.52
N ARG A 174 19.05 -9.95 15.19
CA ARG A 174 20.12 -10.62 14.43
C ARG A 174 21.41 -9.83 14.40
N GLN A 175 21.33 -8.52 14.54
CA GLN A 175 22.45 -7.60 14.41
C GLN A 175 22.36 -6.46 15.46
N PRO A 176 22.59 -6.77 16.75
CA PRO A 176 22.58 -5.76 17.82
C PRO A 176 23.60 -4.63 17.59
N GLU A 177 24.65 -4.87 16.81
CA GLU A 177 25.64 -3.86 16.40
C GLU A 177 25.06 -2.73 15.54
N LEU A 178 23.84 -2.89 14.99
CA LEU A 178 23.10 -1.82 14.32
C LEU A 178 22.53 -0.78 15.30
N LEU A 179 22.59 -1.05 16.61
CA LEU A 179 22.15 -0.17 17.70
C LEU A 179 20.70 0.33 17.51
N ILE A 180 19.81 -0.52 17.02
CA ILE A 180 18.41 -0.15 16.77
C ILE A 180 17.71 0.04 18.11
N SER A 181 17.29 1.26 18.39
CA SER A 181 16.66 1.61 19.66
C SER A 181 15.15 1.32 19.66
N ARG A 182 14.54 1.25 20.85
CA ARG A 182 13.07 1.20 20.96
C ARG A 182 12.39 2.42 20.31
N ARG A 183 13.05 3.58 20.35
CA ARG A 183 12.63 4.81 19.68
C ARG A 183 12.56 4.60 18.16
N ASP A 184 13.59 3.99 17.57
CA ASP A 184 13.60 3.67 16.13
C ASP A 184 12.47 2.71 15.75
N ILE A 185 12.28 1.64 16.53
CA ILE A 185 11.21 0.66 16.30
C ILE A 185 9.84 1.34 16.31
N LEU A 186 9.57 2.19 17.31
CA LEU A 186 8.29 2.90 17.39
C LEU A 186 8.10 3.86 16.21
N CYS A 187 9.12 4.62 15.82
CA CYS A 187 9.03 5.51 14.66
C CYS A 187 8.75 4.74 13.35
N VAL A 188 9.39 3.59 13.15
CA VAL A 188 9.15 2.72 11.99
C VAL A 188 7.72 2.16 12.00
N GLN A 189 7.20 1.75 13.17
CA GLN A 189 5.82 1.30 13.31
C GLN A 189 4.81 2.43 13.05
N ILE A 190 5.08 3.64 13.54
CA ILE A 190 4.21 4.81 13.30
C ILE A 190 4.21 5.16 11.81
N ALA A 191 5.37 5.17 11.14
CA ALA A 191 5.43 5.38 9.70
C ALA A 191 4.63 4.32 8.94
N GLY A 192 4.75 3.04 9.31
CA GLY A 192 3.94 1.96 8.73
C GLY A 192 2.44 2.13 8.93
N LEU A 193 2.00 2.53 10.13
CA LEU A 193 0.58 2.83 10.39
C LEU A 193 0.08 4.02 9.56
N CYS A 194 0.90 5.06 9.42
CA CYS A 194 0.46 6.35 8.90
C CYS A 194 0.69 6.55 7.39
N HIS A 195 1.34 5.60 6.69
CA HIS A 195 1.73 5.77 5.29
C HIS A 195 0.55 6.06 4.34
N ASP A 196 -0.63 5.58 4.68
CA ASP A 196 -1.85 5.61 3.88
C ASP A 196 -2.94 6.55 4.41
N LEU A 197 -2.63 7.37 5.42
CA LEU A 197 -3.58 8.35 5.99
C LEU A 197 -4.18 9.32 4.95
N GLY A 198 -3.41 9.59 3.89
CA GLY A 198 -3.75 10.55 2.84
C GLY A 198 -4.66 10.02 1.74
N HIS A 199 -5.03 8.72 1.73
CA HIS A 199 -5.92 8.19 0.71
C HIS A 199 -7.31 8.85 0.75
N GLY A 200 -7.86 9.12 -0.43
CA GLY A 200 -9.21 9.67 -0.60
C GLY A 200 -10.27 8.58 -0.82
N PRO A 201 -11.54 8.98 -1.05
CA PRO A 201 -12.62 8.06 -1.38
C PRO A 201 -12.25 7.13 -2.55
N PHE A 202 -12.46 5.83 -2.39
CA PHE A 202 -12.08 4.77 -3.34
C PHE A 202 -10.58 4.71 -3.65
N SER A 203 -9.74 5.07 -2.67
CA SER A 203 -8.28 4.92 -2.71
C SER A 203 -7.63 5.53 -3.95
N HIS A 204 -7.10 4.70 -4.87
CA HIS A 204 -6.34 5.15 -6.05
C HIS A 204 -7.19 5.85 -7.11
N MET A 205 -8.52 5.67 -7.08
CA MET A 205 -9.41 6.44 -7.95
C MET A 205 -9.31 7.93 -7.63
N PHE A 206 -9.17 8.31 -6.35
CA PHE A 206 -9.22 9.72 -5.96
C PHE A 206 -7.99 10.50 -6.43
N ASP A 207 -6.78 10.03 -6.12
CA ASP A 207 -5.52 10.66 -6.53
C ASP A 207 -5.16 10.38 -7.99
N GLY A 208 -5.52 9.21 -8.51
CA GLY A 208 -5.19 8.79 -9.87
C GLY A 208 -6.18 9.23 -10.95
N MET A 209 -7.44 9.50 -10.62
CA MET A 209 -8.49 9.83 -11.61
C MET A 209 -9.25 11.10 -11.30
N PHE A 210 -9.78 11.26 -10.08
CA PHE A 210 -10.65 12.39 -9.74
C PHE A 210 -9.88 13.71 -9.62
N ILE A 211 -8.88 13.80 -8.74
CA ILE A 211 -8.12 15.04 -8.51
C ILE A 211 -7.43 15.55 -9.79
N PRO A 212 -6.76 14.70 -10.60
CA PRO A 212 -6.15 15.17 -11.85
C PRO A 212 -7.14 15.78 -12.85
N ARG A 213 -8.40 15.32 -12.84
CA ARG A 213 -9.47 15.84 -13.71
C ARG A 213 -10.16 17.06 -13.12
N ALA A 214 -10.38 17.08 -11.80
CA ALA A 214 -11.05 18.17 -11.10
C ALA A 214 -10.16 19.40 -10.94
N ARG A 215 -8.85 19.20 -10.73
CA ARG A 215 -7.86 20.25 -10.49
C ARG A 215 -6.63 20.07 -11.36
N PRO A 216 -6.76 20.22 -12.70
CA PRO A 216 -5.62 20.09 -13.60
C PRO A 216 -4.52 21.09 -13.23
N GLY A 217 -3.27 20.62 -13.19
CA GLY A 217 -2.10 21.41 -12.80
C GLY A 217 -1.70 21.29 -11.33
N VAL A 218 -2.57 20.77 -10.46
CA VAL A 218 -2.20 20.44 -9.08
C VAL A 218 -1.53 19.06 -9.08
N THR A 219 -0.24 19.01 -8.73
CA THR A 219 0.45 17.73 -8.48
C THR A 219 0.17 17.31 -7.05
N TRP A 220 -0.74 16.37 -6.88
CA TRP A 220 -1.12 15.83 -5.59
C TRP A 220 -0.95 14.31 -5.58
N LYS A 221 -0.48 13.78 -4.45
CA LYS A 221 -0.37 12.34 -4.24
C LYS A 221 -0.80 11.99 -2.83
N HIS A 222 -1.32 10.79 -2.63
CA HIS A 222 -1.76 10.34 -1.33
C HIS A 222 -0.62 10.36 -0.30
N GLU A 223 0.65 10.14 -0.67
CA GLU A 223 1.77 10.21 0.27
C GLU A 223 1.97 11.62 0.84
N ILE A 224 1.81 12.67 0.01
CA ILE A 224 1.90 14.07 0.47
C ILE A 224 0.75 14.37 1.43
N ALA A 225 -0.45 13.90 1.10
CA ALA A 225 -1.61 14.02 1.98
C ALA A 225 -1.46 13.22 3.28
N SER A 226 -0.76 12.08 3.26
CA SER A 226 -0.47 11.30 4.47
C SER A 226 0.40 12.10 5.44
N LEU A 227 1.37 12.89 4.94
CA LEU A 227 2.17 13.77 5.78
C LEU A 227 1.32 14.86 6.42
N ALA A 228 0.50 15.55 5.61
CA ALA A 228 -0.37 16.62 6.09
C ALA A 228 -1.40 16.10 7.10
N MET A 229 -2.00 14.95 6.83
CA MET A 229 -2.94 14.29 7.74
C MET A 229 -2.25 13.80 9.01
N PHE A 230 -1.01 13.33 8.93
CA PHE A 230 -0.22 12.94 10.11
C PHE A 230 0.11 14.15 11.00
N ASP A 231 0.56 15.26 10.42
CA ASP A 231 0.81 16.50 11.17
C ASP A 231 -0.50 16.99 11.83
N HIS A 232 -1.62 17.00 11.09
CA HIS A 232 -2.94 17.33 11.64
C HIS A 232 -3.38 16.40 12.76
N LEU A 233 -3.23 15.07 12.60
CA LEU A 233 -3.55 14.06 13.61
C LEU A 233 -2.76 14.32 14.90
N VAL A 234 -1.45 14.57 14.79
CA VAL A 234 -0.58 14.79 15.94
C VAL A 234 -0.94 16.08 16.69
N ASP A 235 -1.25 17.14 15.95
CA ASP A 235 -1.54 18.45 16.53
C ASP A 235 -2.95 18.54 17.14
N ASP A 236 -3.97 18.09 16.41
CA ASP A 236 -5.38 18.14 16.81
C ASP A 236 -5.66 17.28 18.06
N ASN A 237 -4.97 16.14 18.17
CA ASN A 237 -5.12 15.21 19.30
C ASN A 237 -4.09 15.43 20.41
N GLY A 238 -3.26 16.48 20.32
CA GLY A 238 -2.27 16.81 21.35
C GLY A 238 -1.29 15.67 21.63
N LEU A 239 -0.81 14.96 20.60
CA LEU A 239 0.00 13.74 20.77
C LEU A 239 1.49 14.03 21.06
N LYS A 240 1.98 15.25 20.80
CA LYS A 240 3.40 15.60 21.02
C LYS A 240 3.89 15.30 22.45
N PRO A 241 3.19 15.66 23.54
CA PRO A 241 3.58 15.28 24.89
C PRO A 241 3.56 13.76 25.13
N VAL A 242 2.58 13.05 24.57
CA VAL A 242 2.44 11.58 24.70
C VAL A 242 3.59 10.86 23.99
N MET A 243 3.97 11.32 22.80
CA MET A 243 5.15 10.83 22.07
C MET A 243 6.42 10.99 22.92
N LYS A 244 6.62 12.17 23.55
CA LYS A 244 7.76 12.43 24.45
C LYS A 244 7.74 11.52 25.68
N GLN A 245 6.58 11.30 26.30
CA GLN A 245 6.43 10.37 27.45
C GLN A 245 6.86 8.94 27.09
N HIS A 246 6.57 8.51 25.86
CA HIS A 246 6.98 7.21 25.33
C HIS A 246 8.42 7.17 24.78
N GLY A 247 9.19 8.26 24.90
CA GLY A 247 10.63 8.29 24.61
C GLY A 247 11.00 8.76 23.20
N LEU A 248 10.07 9.35 22.46
CA LEU A 248 10.38 10.03 21.18
C LEU A 248 10.96 11.43 21.44
N VAL A 249 11.84 11.88 20.55
CA VAL A 249 12.47 13.21 20.57
C VAL A 249 12.01 14.00 19.36
N LEU A 250 11.38 15.15 19.61
CA LEU A 250 10.78 16.01 18.59
C LEU A 250 11.64 17.27 18.39
N PRO A 251 11.77 17.80 17.16
CA PRO A 251 11.04 17.41 15.94
C PRO A 251 11.66 16.23 15.17
N GLU A 252 12.86 15.77 15.51
CA GLU A 252 13.63 14.75 14.76
C GLU A 252 12.81 13.49 14.40
N ASP A 253 12.02 12.95 15.34
CA ASP A 253 11.20 11.76 15.06
C ASP A 253 10.00 12.03 14.15
N LEU A 254 9.44 13.24 14.16
CA LEU A 254 8.38 13.59 13.22
C LEU A 254 8.95 13.65 11.79
N ASP A 255 10.14 14.23 11.63
CA ASP A 255 10.82 14.28 10.34
C ASP A 255 11.15 12.86 9.87
N PHE A 256 11.67 12.01 10.75
CA PHE A 256 11.97 10.61 10.41
C PHE A 256 10.73 9.81 9.98
N ILE A 257 9.59 9.98 10.67
CA ILE A 257 8.33 9.31 10.31
C ILE A 257 7.87 9.78 8.93
N LYS A 258 7.86 11.09 8.68
CA LYS A 258 7.43 11.68 7.40
C LYS A 258 8.34 11.29 6.24
N GLU A 259 9.64 11.25 6.48
CA GLU A 259 10.64 10.84 5.50
C GLU A 259 10.52 9.36 5.11
N GLN A 260 10.10 8.48 6.02
CA GLN A 260 9.82 7.07 5.69
C GLN A 260 8.58 6.89 4.81
N ILE A 261 7.59 7.79 4.89
CA ILE A 261 6.36 7.73 4.09
C ILE A 261 6.60 8.30 2.69
N ALA A 262 7.12 9.53 2.61
CA ALA A 262 7.19 10.28 1.36
C ALA A 262 8.61 10.47 0.82
N GLY A 263 9.65 9.96 1.50
CA GLY A 263 11.05 10.21 1.18
C GLY A 263 11.56 11.58 1.65
N PRO A 264 12.75 12.00 1.18
CA PRO A 264 13.38 13.26 1.59
C PRO A 264 12.46 14.47 1.32
N GLN A 265 12.21 15.28 2.35
CA GLN A 265 11.28 16.41 2.29
C GLN A 265 11.87 17.65 1.58
N ASP A 266 13.19 17.83 1.65
CA ASP A 266 13.88 19.04 1.20
C ASP A 266 14.93 18.70 0.12
N THR A 267 14.44 18.40 -1.07
CA THR A 267 15.30 18.02 -2.22
C THR A 267 16.13 19.19 -2.77
N LYS A 268 15.75 20.44 -2.45
CA LYS A 268 16.48 21.65 -2.89
C LYS A 268 17.67 21.97 -1.98
N ALA A 269 17.53 21.87 -0.66
CA ALA A 269 18.67 22.02 0.25
C ALA A 269 19.66 20.83 0.19
N ALA A 270 19.18 19.66 -0.26
CA ALA A 270 19.98 18.45 -0.41
C ALA A 270 20.74 18.35 -1.75
N GLN A 271 20.63 19.34 -2.66
CA GLN A 271 21.41 19.38 -3.90
C GLN A 271 22.91 19.49 -3.59
N GLY A 272 23.62 18.36 -3.69
CA GLY A 272 25.06 18.26 -3.44
C GLY A 272 25.45 17.51 -2.16
N GLN A 273 24.50 17.11 -1.30
CA GLN A 273 24.79 16.26 -0.13
C GLN A 273 24.66 14.77 -0.47
N LYS A 274 25.58 13.94 0.01
CA LYS A 274 25.55 12.47 -0.15
C LYS A 274 24.35 11.83 0.56
N TRP A 275 23.94 12.40 1.69
CA TRP A 275 22.82 11.94 2.52
C TRP A 275 21.73 13.02 2.58
N GLN A 276 20.51 12.68 2.18
CA GLN A 276 19.42 13.65 1.96
C GLN A 276 18.36 13.68 3.09
N TYR A 277 18.48 12.78 4.07
CA TYR A 277 17.52 12.63 5.15
C TYR A 277 17.98 13.37 6.41
N LYS A 278 17.05 13.98 7.13
CA LYS A 278 17.30 14.75 8.36
C LYS A 278 16.93 13.95 9.61
N GLY A 279 15.94 13.08 9.52
CA GLY A 279 15.38 12.38 10.68
C GLY A 279 16.31 11.34 11.29
N ARG A 280 17.22 10.76 10.50
CA ARG A 280 18.25 9.81 10.97
C ARG A 280 19.55 9.93 10.16
N PRO A 281 20.71 9.64 10.77
CA PRO A 281 22.01 9.61 10.09
C PRO A 281 22.17 8.46 9.08
N GLU A 282 23.18 8.55 8.21
CA GLU A 282 23.47 7.60 7.12
C GLU A 282 23.75 6.16 7.62
N ASP A 283 24.28 5.99 8.85
CA ASP A 283 24.49 4.67 9.45
C ASP A 283 23.19 3.94 9.81
N LYS A 284 22.05 4.63 9.74
CA LYS A 284 20.69 4.11 9.92
C LYS A 284 19.89 4.06 8.61
N SER A 285 20.56 4.19 7.46
CA SER A 285 19.95 4.23 6.13
C SER A 285 18.97 3.08 5.85
N PHE A 286 19.29 1.87 6.29
CA PHE A 286 18.44 0.68 6.15
C PHE A 286 17.03 0.83 6.73
N LEU A 287 16.79 1.72 7.70
CA LEU A 287 15.45 1.93 8.26
C LEU A 287 14.48 2.54 7.25
N TYR A 288 14.96 3.37 6.31
CA TYR A 288 14.15 3.95 5.25
C TYR A 288 13.74 2.94 4.16
N GLU A 289 14.28 1.72 4.20
CA GLU A 289 13.93 0.64 3.27
C GLU A 289 12.77 -0.24 3.78
N ILE A 290 12.21 0.05 4.96
CA ILE A 290 11.21 -0.80 5.62
C ILE A 290 9.78 -0.49 5.14
N VAL A 291 9.36 0.77 5.26
CA VAL A 291 7.95 1.17 5.04
C VAL A 291 7.67 1.47 3.56
N ALA A 292 8.47 2.32 2.93
CA ALA A 292 8.33 2.66 1.51
C ALA A 292 9.70 2.64 0.83
N ASN A 293 10.03 1.52 0.19
CA ASN A 293 11.37 1.29 -0.33
C ASN A 293 11.50 1.83 -1.77
N LYS A 294 11.95 3.08 -1.89
CA LYS A 294 12.13 3.75 -3.19
C LYS A 294 13.25 3.18 -4.06
N ARG A 295 14.15 2.35 -3.50
CA ARG A 295 15.30 1.78 -4.24
C ARG A 295 14.89 0.64 -5.15
N ASN A 296 14.08 -0.29 -4.63
CA ASN A 296 13.74 -1.52 -5.35
C ASN A 296 12.26 -1.94 -5.20
N GLY A 297 11.45 -1.19 -4.43
CA GLY A 297 10.04 -1.50 -4.23
C GLY A 297 9.79 -2.77 -3.42
N ILE A 298 10.72 -3.20 -2.56
CA ILE A 298 10.50 -4.28 -1.59
C ILE A 298 10.33 -3.67 -0.20
N ASP A 299 9.10 -3.61 0.27
CA ASP A 299 8.72 -3.01 1.55
C ASP A 299 7.53 -3.75 2.19
N VAL A 300 7.28 -3.46 3.46
CA VAL A 300 6.25 -4.13 4.26
C VAL A 300 4.83 -3.74 3.88
N ASP A 301 4.64 -2.60 3.22
CA ASP A 301 3.39 -2.20 2.56
C ASP A 301 2.93 -3.29 1.57
N LYS A 302 3.80 -3.63 0.61
CA LYS A 302 3.56 -4.69 -0.38
C LYS A 302 3.29 -6.04 0.25
N TRP A 303 3.99 -6.36 1.33
CA TRP A 303 3.82 -7.66 1.98
C TRP A 303 2.43 -7.80 2.59
N ASP A 304 1.91 -6.74 3.23
CA ASP A 304 0.55 -6.75 3.76
C ASP A 304 -0.46 -6.81 2.62
N TYR A 305 -0.43 -5.87 1.67
CA TYR A 305 -1.50 -5.81 0.69
C TYR A 305 -1.48 -7.01 -0.26
N PHE A 306 -0.32 -7.59 -0.60
CA PHE A 306 -0.31 -8.86 -1.36
C PHE A 306 -1.02 -9.98 -0.62
N ALA A 307 -0.75 -10.14 0.68
CA ALA A 307 -1.38 -11.18 1.48
C ALA A 307 -2.89 -10.90 1.68
N ARG A 308 -3.23 -9.66 2.00
CA ARG A 308 -4.59 -9.20 2.30
C ARG A 308 -5.47 -9.19 1.06
N ASP A 309 -5.01 -8.64 -0.05
CA ASP A 309 -5.77 -8.59 -1.29
C ASP A 309 -5.98 -10.00 -1.84
N CYS A 310 -4.93 -10.85 -1.85
CA CYS A 310 -5.07 -12.25 -2.21
C CYS A 310 -6.16 -12.95 -1.39
N TYR A 311 -6.15 -12.77 -0.06
CA TYR A 311 -7.16 -13.35 0.84
C TYR A 311 -8.58 -12.91 0.47
N HIS A 312 -8.81 -11.61 0.29
CA HIS A 312 -10.14 -11.07 -0.01
C HIS A 312 -10.60 -11.28 -1.45
N LEU A 313 -9.68 -11.41 -2.40
CA LEU A 313 -9.95 -11.70 -3.81
C LEU A 313 -10.11 -13.19 -4.10
N GLY A 314 -9.74 -14.08 -3.16
CA GLY A 314 -9.70 -15.52 -3.39
C GLY A 314 -8.58 -15.93 -4.35
N ILE A 315 -7.46 -15.20 -4.34
CA ILE A 315 -6.26 -15.47 -5.13
C ILE A 315 -5.19 -16.01 -4.18
N GLN A 316 -4.39 -16.98 -4.64
CA GLN A 316 -3.28 -17.49 -3.84
C GLN A 316 -2.11 -16.51 -3.86
N ASN A 317 -1.62 -16.12 -2.69
CA ASN A 317 -0.35 -15.39 -2.54
C ASN A 317 0.82 -16.40 -2.51
N ASN A 318 1.76 -16.27 -3.45
CA ASN A 318 2.92 -17.15 -3.53
C ASN A 318 4.14 -16.60 -2.76
N PHE A 319 4.11 -15.34 -2.33
CA PHE A 319 5.20 -14.72 -1.58
C PHE A 319 5.09 -14.99 -0.09
N ASP A 320 6.11 -15.62 0.49
CA ASP A 320 6.23 -15.84 1.94
C ASP A 320 7.11 -14.76 2.59
N TYR A 321 6.46 -13.71 3.08
CA TYR A 321 7.12 -12.64 3.84
C TYR A 321 7.70 -13.11 5.17
N ARG A 322 7.13 -14.16 5.81
CA ARG A 322 7.66 -14.70 7.08
C ARG A 322 8.99 -15.38 6.86
N ARG A 323 9.15 -16.03 5.71
CA ARG A 323 10.44 -16.56 5.26
C ARG A 323 11.43 -15.43 4.96
N PHE A 324 11.01 -14.38 4.24
CA PHE A 324 11.86 -13.22 3.99
C PHE A 324 12.38 -12.58 5.29
N LEU A 325 11.50 -12.35 6.27
CA LEU A 325 11.85 -11.84 7.61
C LEU A 325 12.96 -12.66 8.28
N LYS A 326 12.99 -13.98 8.08
CA LYS A 326 14.01 -14.85 8.68
C LYS A 326 15.39 -14.68 8.07
N PHE A 327 15.46 -14.30 6.79
CA PHE A 327 16.66 -14.17 5.99
C PHE A 327 17.06 -12.71 5.71
N ALA A 328 16.37 -11.74 6.30
CA ALA A 328 16.76 -10.33 6.19
C ALA A 328 17.98 -10.05 7.11
N ARG A 329 18.96 -9.33 6.56
CA ARG A 329 20.13 -8.78 7.25
C ARG A 329 20.44 -7.39 6.71
N VAL A 330 21.31 -6.65 7.39
CA VAL A 330 21.88 -5.39 6.93
C VAL A 330 23.35 -5.61 6.59
N CYS A 331 23.72 -5.22 5.37
CA CYS A 331 25.10 -5.26 4.87
C CYS A 331 25.51 -3.86 4.38
N GLU A 332 26.80 -3.59 4.38
CA GLU A 332 27.35 -2.33 3.85
C GLU A 332 27.58 -2.46 2.33
N VAL A 333 27.13 -1.46 1.58
CA VAL A 333 27.30 -1.33 0.13
C VAL A 333 27.59 0.13 -0.18
N ASP A 334 28.71 0.40 -0.86
CA ASP A 334 29.10 1.76 -1.26
C ASP A 334 29.11 2.79 -0.09
N GLY A 335 29.44 2.32 1.11
CA GLY A 335 29.47 3.11 2.35
C GLY A 335 28.09 3.38 2.99
N GLN A 336 27.04 2.70 2.54
CA GLN A 336 25.69 2.77 3.11
C GLN A 336 25.21 1.40 3.56
N LYS A 337 24.36 1.37 4.59
CA LYS A 337 23.80 0.14 5.13
C LYS A 337 22.46 -0.15 4.48
N HIS A 338 22.34 -1.31 3.83
CA HIS A 338 21.14 -1.70 3.10
C HIS A 338 20.55 -3.00 3.63
N ILE A 339 19.23 -3.14 3.54
CA ILE A 339 18.58 -4.42 3.77
C ILE A 339 18.98 -5.35 2.62
N CYS A 340 19.51 -6.51 3.00
CA CYS A 340 19.94 -7.59 2.12
C CYS A 340 19.19 -8.87 2.51
N THR A 341 18.94 -9.73 1.53
CA THR A 341 18.35 -11.05 1.76
C THR A 341 19.30 -12.16 1.37
N ARG A 342 19.08 -13.38 1.84
CA ARG A 342 19.95 -14.51 1.50
C ARG A 342 19.85 -14.84 0.00
N ASP A 343 20.98 -15.08 -0.65
CA ASP A 343 21.13 -15.43 -2.07
C ASP A 343 20.06 -16.39 -2.63
N LYS A 344 19.80 -17.50 -1.94
CA LYS A 344 18.82 -18.52 -2.33
C LYS A 344 17.36 -18.05 -2.32
N GLU A 345 17.07 -16.88 -1.75
CA GLU A 345 15.73 -16.30 -1.67
C GLU A 345 15.39 -15.49 -2.93
N VAL A 346 16.30 -15.41 -3.92
CA VAL A 346 16.05 -14.72 -5.20
C VAL A 346 14.78 -15.24 -5.91
N GLY A 347 14.49 -16.54 -5.82
CA GLY A 347 13.26 -17.13 -6.37
C GLY A 347 12.00 -16.57 -5.70
N ASN A 348 11.99 -16.48 -4.36
CA ASN A 348 10.89 -15.91 -3.58
C ASN A 348 10.63 -14.43 -3.96
N LEU A 349 11.68 -13.69 -4.30
CA LEU A 349 11.52 -12.31 -4.79
C LEU A 349 10.89 -12.24 -6.19
N TYR A 350 11.27 -13.13 -7.11
CA TYR A 350 10.57 -13.23 -8.39
C TYR A 350 9.11 -13.63 -8.21
N ASP A 351 8.80 -14.53 -7.28
CA ASP A 351 7.42 -14.90 -6.92
C ASP A 351 6.63 -13.70 -6.37
N MET A 352 7.29 -12.81 -5.62
CA MET A 352 6.70 -11.56 -5.14
C MET A 352 6.28 -10.65 -6.30
N PHE A 353 7.18 -10.36 -7.25
CA PHE A 353 6.85 -9.51 -8.39
C PHE A 353 5.88 -10.18 -9.38
N HIS A 354 5.93 -11.52 -9.50
CA HIS A 354 4.92 -12.27 -10.23
C HIS A 354 3.54 -12.15 -9.58
N THR A 355 3.46 -12.24 -8.24
CA THR A 355 2.21 -12.04 -7.49
C THR A 355 1.67 -10.63 -7.71
N ARG A 356 2.54 -9.61 -7.67
CA ARG A 356 2.17 -8.22 -8.03
C ARG A 356 1.53 -8.16 -9.41
N ASN A 357 2.21 -8.68 -10.43
CA ASN A 357 1.68 -8.68 -11.80
C ASN A 357 0.34 -9.43 -11.91
N CYS A 358 0.19 -10.56 -11.21
CA CYS A 358 -1.05 -11.33 -11.14
C CYS A 358 -2.21 -10.50 -10.56
N LEU A 359 -1.98 -9.82 -9.44
CA LEU A 359 -2.97 -8.95 -8.81
C LEU A 359 -3.34 -7.76 -9.70
N HIS A 360 -2.36 -7.11 -10.32
CA HIS A 360 -2.60 -6.03 -11.28
C HIS A 360 -3.47 -6.50 -12.45
N ARG A 361 -3.10 -7.60 -13.12
CA ARG A 361 -3.82 -8.11 -14.29
C ARG A 361 -5.23 -8.61 -13.96
N ARG A 362 -5.41 -9.32 -12.84
CA ARG A 362 -6.68 -9.99 -12.50
C ARG A 362 -7.65 -9.07 -11.77
N ALA A 363 -7.17 -8.18 -10.90
CA ALA A 363 -7.99 -7.40 -10.00
C ALA A 363 -7.83 -5.89 -10.22
N TYR A 364 -6.65 -5.31 -9.94
CA TYR A 364 -6.49 -3.84 -9.89
C TYR A 364 -6.75 -3.17 -11.23
N GLN A 365 -6.39 -3.83 -12.32
CA GLN A 365 -6.64 -3.39 -13.69
C GLN A 365 -7.74 -4.23 -14.32
N HIS A 366 -8.74 -4.68 -13.56
CA HIS A 366 -9.87 -5.40 -14.12
C HIS A 366 -10.76 -4.44 -14.93
N LYS A 367 -11.05 -4.77 -16.19
CA LYS A 367 -11.80 -3.90 -17.12
C LYS A 367 -13.12 -3.34 -16.57
N VAL A 368 -13.85 -4.15 -15.80
CA VAL A 368 -15.11 -3.72 -15.16
C VAL A 368 -14.86 -2.89 -13.89
N GLY A 369 -13.76 -3.12 -13.17
CA GLY A 369 -13.41 -2.31 -12.00
C GLY A 369 -13.04 -0.89 -12.44
N ASN A 370 -12.13 -0.79 -13.40
CA ASN A 370 -11.66 0.51 -13.92
C ASN A 370 -12.82 1.33 -14.52
N ILE A 371 -13.77 0.72 -15.23
CA ILE A 371 -14.90 1.49 -15.80
C ILE A 371 -15.88 1.96 -14.72
N ILE A 372 -16.06 1.20 -13.63
CA ILE A 372 -16.84 1.63 -12.48
C ILE A 372 -16.16 2.84 -11.82
N GLU A 373 -14.84 2.80 -11.63
CA GLU A 373 -14.08 3.93 -11.11
C GLU A 373 -14.13 5.16 -12.03
N THR A 374 -14.11 4.96 -13.35
CA THR A 374 -14.38 6.05 -14.30
C THR A 374 -15.76 6.64 -14.10
N MET A 375 -16.81 5.82 -13.96
CA MET A 375 -18.18 6.30 -13.73
C MET A 375 -18.33 7.01 -12.39
N ILE A 376 -17.71 6.51 -11.31
CA ILE A 376 -17.70 7.19 -10.00
C ILE A 376 -16.99 8.54 -10.13
N THR A 377 -15.86 8.59 -10.83
CA THR A 377 -15.13 9.84 -11.12
C THR A 377 -16.00 10.84 -11.87
N GLU A 378 -16.72 10.42 -12.91
CA GLU A 378 -17.65 11.29 -13.64
C GLU A 378 -18.79 11.81 -12.75
N ALA A 379 -19.34 10.97 -11.89
CA ALA A 379 -20.35 11.39 -10.92
C ALA A 379 -19.78 12.40 -9.92
N PHE A 380 -18.56 12.19 -9.41
CA PHE A 380 -17.93 13.10 -8.47
C PHE A 380 -17.60 14.44 -9.11
N LEU A 381 -17.13 14.47 -10.37
CA LEU A 381 -16.89 15.72 -11.10
C LEU A 381 -18.17 16.54 -11.25
N LYS A 382 -19.31 15.88 -11.50
CA LYS A 382 -20.62 16.53 -11.57
C LYS A 382 -21.15 16.96 -10.21
N ALA A 383 -20.78 16.26 -9.15
CA ALA A 383 -21.20 16.58 -7.78
C ALA A 383 -20.31 17.63 -7.09
N ASP A 384 -19.06 17.79 -7.53
CA ASP A 384 -18.03 18.63 -6.89
C ASP A 384 -18.52 20.02 -6.48
N PRO A 385 -19.13 20.84 -7.35
CA PRO A 385 -19.56 22.20 -6.99
C PRO A 385 -20.72 22.26 -5.98
N HIS A 386 -21.36 21.13 -5.69
CA HIS A 386 -22.59 21.06 -4.88
C HIS A 386 -22.39 20.35 -3.53
N ILE A 387 -21.31 19.59 -3.39
CA ILE A 387 -20.95 18.97 -2.10
C ILE A 387 -20.25 20.01 -1.24
N GLN A 388 -20.72 20.14 0.00
CA GLN A 388 -20.19 21.07 0.98
C GLN A 388 -19.63 20.29 2.16
N ILE A 389 -18.35 20.52 2.45
CA ILE A 389 -17.61 19.88 3.53
C ILE A 389 -17.05 21.00 4.40
N GLU A 390 -17.53 21.10 5.63
CA GLU A 390 -17.02 22.07 6.58
C GLU A 390 -15.63 21.65 7.07
N GLY A 391 -14.66 22.55 6.99
CA GLY A 391 -13.30 22.38 7.48
C GLY A 391 -12.93 23.43 8.52
N SER A 392 -11.64 23.70 8.64
CA SER A 392 -11.10 24.57 9.70
C SER A 392 -11.75 25.96 9.73
N GLY A 393 -12.20 26.36 10.92
CA GLY A 393 -12.80 27.68 11.15
C GLY A 393 -14.16 27.88 10.46
N GLY A 394 -14.89 26.79 10.18
CA GLY A 394 -16.21 26.82 9.55
C GLY A 394 -16.19 27.12 8.05
N LYS A 395 -15.01 27.04 7.41
CA LYS A 395 -14.88 27.24 5.96
C LYS A 395 -15.47 26.04 5.22
N ILE A 396 -16.18 26.31 4.13
CA ILE A 396 -16.79 25.27 3.30
C ILE A 396 -15.86 24.94 2.14
N PHE A 397 -15.61 23.65 1.95
CA PHE A 397 -14.83 23.07 0.86
C PHE A 397 -15.71 22.19 -0.01
N THR A 398 -15.33 22.05 -1.27
CA THR A 398 -15.89 21.09 -2.22
C THR A 398 -15.18 19.73 -2.12
N LEU A 399 -15.66 18.75 -2.87
CA LEU A 399 -14.98 17.44 -3.01
C LEU A 399 -13.50 17.59 -3.41
N SER A 400 -13.22 18.44 -4.39
CA SER A 400 -11.90 18.64 -4.98
C SER A 400 -10.99 19.57 -4.18
N THR A 401 -11.56 20.46 -3.35
CA THR A 401 -10.80 21.43 -2.53
C THR A 401 -10.61 20.98 -1.10
N ALA A 402 -11.31 19.95 -0.63
CA ALA A 402 -11.11 19.38 0.71
C ALA A 402 -9.66 18.90 0.95
N ILE A 403 -8.90 18.53 -0.09
CA ILE A 403 -7.47 18.17 0.04
C ILE A 403 -6.60 19.33 0.55
N ASP A 404 -7.08 20.56 0.50
CA ASP A 404 -6.36 21.77 0.95
C ASP A 404 -6.55 22.03 2.47
N ASP A 405 -7.45 21.30 3.14
CA ASP A 405 -7.75 21.45 4.57
C ASP A 405 -7.97 20.09 5.25
N MET A 406 -7.08 19.71 6.17
CA MET A 406 -7.10 18.37 6.76
C MET A 406 -8.31 18.11 7.67
N GLU A 407 -8.94 19.15 8.22
CA GLU A 407 -10.18 18.98 8.97
C GLU A 407 -11.34 18.60 8.03
N ALA A 408 -11.48 19.30 6.90
CA ALA A 408 -12.43 18.92 5.84
C ALA A 408 -12.08 17.53 5.27
N TYR A 409 -10.81 17.28 4.95
CA TYR A 409 -10.36 16.02 4.37
C TYR A 409 -10.60 14.83 5.29
N SER A 410 -10.54 15.03 6.62
CA SER A 410 -10.83 14.00 7.61
C SER A 410 -12.28 13.48 7.53
N LYS A 411 -13.21 14.30 7.01
CA LYS A 411 -14.63 13.98 6.84
C LYS A 411 -14.92 13.34 5.48
N LEU A 412 -14.01 13.49 4.50
CA LEU A 412 -14.19 13.00 3.14
C LEU A 412 -13.83 11.51 3.03
N THR A 413 -14.82 10.63 2.81
CA THR A 413 -14.65 9.16 2.72
C THR A 413 -15.52 8.57 1.61
N ASP A 414 -15.55 7.24 1.44
CA ASP A 414 -16.44 6.58 0.48
C ASP A 414 -17.93 6.90 0.71
N HIS A 415 -18.29 7.39 1.90
CA HIS A 415 -19.65 7.84 2.22
C HIS A 415 -20.19 8.87 1.21
N VAL A 416 -19.33 9.64 0.55
CA VAL A 416 -19.78 10.62 -0.46
C VAL A 416 -20.52 9.96 -1.63
N PHE A 417 -20.23 8.70 -1.93
CA PHE A 417 -21.00 7.92 -2.91
C PHE A 417 -22.48 7.83 -2.51
N GLU A 418 -22.75 7.42 -1.26
CA GLU A 418 -24.11 7.30 -0.74
C GLU A 418 -24.77 8.67 -0.54
N GLN A 419 -24.01 9.67 -0.11
CA GLN A 419 -24.49 11.05 -0.01
C GLN A 419 -25.04 11.57 -1.34
N ILE A 420 -24.31 11.34 -2.45
CA ILE A 420 -24.77 11.73 -3.79
C ILE A 420 -25.95 10.85 -4.22
N LEU A 421 -25.86 9.53 -4.02
CA LEU A 421 -26.88 8.56 -4.47
C LEU A 421 -28.25 8.82 -3.82
N HIS A 422 -28.27 9.21 -2.56
CA HIS A 422 -29.48 9.41 -1.76
C HIS A 422 -29.92 10.87 -1.63
N SER A 423 -29.15 11.82 -2.16
CA SER A 423 -29.53 13.23 -2.15
C SER A 423 -30.84 13.49 -2.92
N SER A 424 -31.67 14.38 -2.40
CA SER A 424 -32.87 14.91 -3.07
C SER A 424 -32.60 16.20 -3.86
N SER A 425 -31.38 16.75 -3.82
CA SER A 425 -31.02 17.96 -4.55
C SER A 425 -31.14 17.74 -6.07
N VAL A 426 -31.62 18.77 -6.76
CA VAL A 426 -31.80 18.77 -8.22
C VAL A 426 -30.45 18.92 -8.91
N GLU A 427 -29.55 19.69 -8.31
CA GLU A 427 -28.18 19.93 -8.76
C GLU A 427 -27.37 18.62 -8.83
N LEU A 428 -27.64 17.67 -7.93
CA LEU A 428 -27.00 16.35 -7.91
C LEU A 428 -27.69 15.30 -8.80
N ALA A 429 -28.71 15.67 -9.59
CA ALA A 429 -29.51 14.69 -10.34
C ALA A 429 -28.69 13.88 -11.37
N GLU A 430 -27.79 14.53 -12.11
CA GLU A 430 -26.95 13.84 -13.10
C GLU A 430 -25.95 12.88 -12.44
N ALA A 431 -25.24 13.36 -11.41
CA ALA A 431 -24.30 12.55 -10.64
C ALA A 431 -25.01 11.34 -10.03
N ARG A 432 -26.17 11.56 -9.40
CA ARG A 432 -27.03 10.52 -8.83
C ARG A 432 -27.47 9.51 -9.88
N GLN A 433 -27.80 9.94 -11.09
CA GLN A 433 -28.19 9.02 -12.16
C GLN A 433 -27.02 8.11 -12.60
N ILE A 434 -25.79 8.63 -12.67
CA ILE A 434 -24.59 7.83 -12.96
C ILE A 434 -24.38 6.77 -11.86
N LEU A 435 -24.45 7.16 -10.58
CA LEU A 435 -24.31 6.21 -9.47
C LEU A 435 -25.42 5.15 -9.45
N ARG A 436 -26.68 5.53 -9.75
CA ARG A 436 -27.78 4.57 -9.94
C ARG A 436 -27.51 3.59 -11.07
N ASN A 437 -26.90 4.04 -12.17
CA ASN A 437 -26.52 3.16 -13.25
C ASN A 437 -25.48 2.11 -12.79
N ILE A 438 -24.53 2.49 -11.92
CA ILE A 438 -23.58 1.54 -11.32
C ILE A 438 -24.30 0.48 -10.50
N ILE A 439 -25.18 0.90 -9.57
CA ILE A 439 -25.95 -0.01 -8.69
C ILE A 439 -26.84 -0.94 -9.50
N CYS A 440 -27.51 -0.43 -10.55
CA CYS A 440 -28.37 -1.21 -11.44
C CYS A 440 -27.60 -1.96 -12.54
N ARG A 441 -26.26 -2.01 -12.48
CA ARG A 441 -25.37 -2.67 -13.44
C ARG A 441 -25.49 -2.21 -14.90
N ARG A 442 -25.95 -0.98 -15.10
CA ARG A 442 -26.01 -0.27 -16.40
C ARG A 442 -24.68 0.45 -16.67
N LEU A 443 -23.62 -0.33 -16.78
CA LEU A 443 -22.25 0.18 -16.95
C LEU A 443 -21.94 0.49 -18.42
N TYR A 444 -20.99 1.40 -18.66
CA TYR A 444 -20.37 1.57 -19.97
C TYR A 444 -19.74 0.25 -20.43
N LYS A 445 -19.81 -0.03 -21.73
CA LYS A 445 -19.44 -1.34 -22.28
C LYS A 445 -18.03 -1.32 -22.86
N CYS A 446 -17.21 -2.26 -22.43
CA CYS A 446 -15.88 -2.47 -22.99
C CYS A 446 -16.00 -2.97 -24.43
N LEU A 447 -15.41 -2.26 -25.38
CA LEU A 447 -15.35 -2.64 -26.79
C LEU A 447 -14.23 -3.63 -27.06
N GLY A 448 -13.12 -3.50 -26.34
CA GLY A 448 -11.98 -4.40 -26.44
C GLY A 448 -10.72 -3.85 -25.80
N GLN A 449 -9.62 -4.57 -26.01
CA GLN A 449 -8.28 -4.21 -25.56
C GLN A 449 -7.30 -4.33 -26.72
N THR A 450 -6.34 -3.41 -26.80
CA THR A 450 -5.23 -3.45 -27.75
C THR A 450 -3.94 -2.94 -27.10
N GLN A 451 -2.83 -3.00 -27.81
CA GLN A 451 -1.49 -2.60 -27.43
C GLN A 451 -0.80 -1.93 -28.62
N ALA A 452 0.05 -0.96 -28.33
CA ALA A 452 0.96 -0.39 -29.31
C ALA A 452 2.25 -1.22 -29.38
N GLU A 453 2.91 -1.26 -30.55
CA GLU A 453 4.21 -1.95 -30.70
C GLU A 453 5.31 -1.35 -29.81
N LYS A 454 5.19 -0.06 -29.48
CA LYS A 454 6.10 0.66 -28.60
C LYS A 454 5.29 1.42 -27.55
N PRO A 455 5.82 1.60 -26.33
CA PRO A 455 5.17 2.41 -25.29
C PRO A 455 4.91 3.83 -25.81
N LEU A 456 3.67 4.31 -25.70
CA LEU A 456 3.27 5.61 -26.23
C LEU A 456 3.38 6.73 -25.18
N HIS A 457 3.44 6.39 -23.89
CA HIS A 457 3.40 7.37 -22.79
C HIS A 457 2.25 8.37 -22.96
N ALA A 458 1.03 7.84 -23.15
CA ALA A 458 -0.12 8.62 -23.55
C ALA A 458 -0.42 9.80 -22.61
N THR A 459 -0.52 11.00 -23.17
CA THR A 459 -0.97 12.20 -22.45
C THR A 459 -2.49 12.30 -22.47
N GLN A 460 -3.06 13.12 -21.58
CA GLN A 460 -4.51 13.37 -21.60
C GLN A 460 -4.98 13.99 -22.92
N GLU A 461 -4.16 14.82 -23.57
CA GLU A 461 -4.45 15.37 -24.89
C GLU A 461 -4.48 14.28 -25.97
N MET A 462 -3.54 13.33 -25.93
CA MET A 462 -3.55 12.17 -26.83
C MET A 462 -4.82 11.33 -26.65
N ILE A 463 -5.26 11.11 -25.42
CA ILE A 463 -6.48 10.36 -25.10
C ILE A 463 -7.72 11.05 -25.70
N HIS A 464 -7.87 12.37 -25.52
CA HIS A 464 -8.99 13.12 -26.13
C HIS A 464 -8.95 13.07 -27.66
N ASN A 465 -7.75 13.13 -28.27
CA ASN A 465 -7.60 12.97 -29.70
C ASN A 465 -8.03 11.58 -30.17
N TRP A 466 -7.71 10.51 -29.41
CA TRP A 466 -8.15 9.15 -29.72
C TRP A 466 -9.66 8.97 -29.60
N GLU A 467 -10.31 9.60 -28.62
CA GLU A 467 -11.78 9.62 -28.51
C GLU A 467 -12.41 10.28 -29.74
N ALA A 468 -11.82 11.38 -30.23
CA ALA A 468 -12.27 12.04 -31.45
C ALA A 468 -12.02 11.20 -32.71
N GLU A 469 -10.86 10.58 -32.83
CA GLU A 469 -10.53 9.68 -33.94
C GLU A 469 -11.45 8.45 -33.97
N LEU A 470 -11.75 7.85 -32.82
CA LEU A 470 -12.70 6.73 -32.72
C LEU A 470 -14.09 7.12 -33.23
N ALA A 471 -14.58 8.30 -32.88
CA ALA A 471 -15.85 8.82 -33.37
C ALA A 471 -15.85 9.09 -34.88
N GLN A 472 -14.75 9.59 -35.43
CA GLN A 472 -14.60 9.94 -36.85
C GLN A 472 -14.24 8.75 -37.74
N THR A 473 -13.83 7.62 -37.16
CA THR A 473 -13.42 6.44 -37.92
C THR A 473 -14.60 5.86 -38.68
N ILE A 474 -14.52 5.82 -40.02
CA ILE A 474 -15.54 5.20 -40.86
C ILE A 474 -15.12 3.74 -41.12
N PRO A 475 -15.83 2.74 -40.58
CA PRO A 475 -15.49 1.34 -40.84
C PRO A 475 -15.72 1.00 -42.32
N GLN A 476 -14.81 0.22 -42.90
CA GLN A 476 -14.89 -0.19 -44.32
C GLN A 476 -16.11 -1.07 -44.63
N SER A 477 -16.76 -1.62 -43.60
CA SER A 477 -18.04 -2.32 -43.66
C SER A 477 -18.83 -2.06 -42.37
N GLY A 478 -20.09 -1.63 -42.47
CA GLY A 478 -20.95 -1.32 -41.31
C GLY A 478 -22.14 -0.41 -41.61
N ALA A 479 -23.06 -0.28 -40.65
CA ALA A 479 -24.24 0.59 -40.76
C ALA A 479 -23.84 2.07 -40.58
N TYR A 480 -24.08 2.89 -41.61
CA TYR A 480 -23.79 4.33 -41.63
C TYR A 480 -24.81 5.19 -40.87
N ASP A 481 -25.85 4.56 -40.30
CA ASP A 481 -27.01 5.25 -39.75
C ASP A 481 -26.87 5.64 -38.26
N VAL A 482 -25.73 5.33 -37.63
CA VAL A 482 -25.48 5.66 -36.21
C VAL A 482 -24.44 6.76 -36.08
N ASN A 483 -24.84 7.88 -35.48
CA ASN A 483 -23.94 8.99 -35.16
C ASN A 483 -23.31 8.78 -33.77
N LEU A 484 -22.03 8.41 -33.74
CA LEU A 484 -21.20 8.29 -32.54
C LEU A 484 -20.36 9.55 -32.38
N LYS A 485 -20.33 10.10 -31.17
CA LYS A 485 -19.59 11.32 -30.85
C LYS A 485 -18.36 11.00 -29.98
N PRO A 486 -17.37 11.90 -29.90
CA PRO A 486 -16.20 11.69 -29.04
C PRO A 486 -16.60 11.39 -27.58
N GLU A 487 -17.61 12.09 -27.04
CA GLU A 487 -18.10 11.88 -25.67
C GLU A 487 -18.75 10.50 -25.41
N ASP A 488 -19.08 9.75 -26.48
CA ASP A 488 -19.62 8.39 -26.36
C ASP A 488 -18.52 7.36 -26.08
N PHE A 489 -17.25 7.71 -26.28
CA PHE A 489 -16.11 6.83 -26.04
C PHE A 489 -15.38 7.20 -24.75
N VAL A 490 -14.74 6.20 -24.16
CA VAL A 490 -13.79 6.36 -23.06
C VAL A 490 -12.57 5.53 -23.38
N VAL A 491 -11.40 6.15 -23.41
CA VAL A 491 -10.13 5.45 -23.62
C VAL A 491 -9.31 5.43 -22.34
N ASN A 492 -9.04 4.22 -21.83
CA ASN A 492 -8.19 4.00 -20.66
C ASN A 492 -6.85 3.41 -21.10
N VAL A 493 -5.77 4.11 -20.79
CA VAL A 493 -4.39 3.64 -20.97
C VAL A 493 -3.87 3.14 -19.63
N ILE A 494 -3.39 1.90 -19.60
CA ILE A 494 -2.99 1.20 -18.39
C ILE A 494 -1.54 0.77 -18.56
N VAL A 495 -0.68 1.25 -17.67
CA VAL A 495 0.71 0.80 -17.60
C VAL A 495 0.81 -0.25 -16.50
N MET A 496 1.32 -1.43 -16.85
CA MET A 496 1.62 -2.50 -15.90
C MET A 496 3.13 -2.70 -15.90
N ASP A 497 3.72 -2.87 -14.71
CA ASP A 497 5.16 -3.04 -14.56
C ASP A 497 5.50 -4.00 -13.42
N TYR A 498 6.79 -4.16 -13.10
CA TYR A 498 7.27 -4.87 -11.91
C TYR A 498 7.58 -3.91 -10.74
N GLY A 499 6.99 -2.71 -10.73
CA GLY A 499 7.17 -1.69 -9.68
C GLY A 499 8.32 -0.72 -9.95
N MET A 500 9.05 -0.88 -11.07
CA MET A 500 10.16 -0.01 -11.46
C MET A 500 10.15 0.33 -12.95
N LYS A 501 8.97 0.56 -13.54
CA LYS A 501 8.81 0.79 -15.00
C LYS A 501 9.48 -0.36 -15.77
N GLU A 502 10.25 -0.05 -16.82
CA GLU A 502 10.97 -1.01 -17.65
C GLU A 502 12.10 -1.78 -16.95
N LYS A 503 12.46 -1.42 -15.71
CA LYS A 503 13.61 -2.02 -15.02
C LYS A 503 13.21 -3.26 -14.24
N ASN A 504 14.05 -4.29 -14.29
CA ASN A 504 13.95 -5.43 -13.38
C ASN A 504 14.28 -4.97 -11.94
N PRO A 505 13.32 -4.98 -11.00
CA PRO A 505 13.56 -4.54 -9.63
C PRO A 505 14.59 -5.40 -8.90
N VAL A 506 14.70 -6.70 -9.25
CA VAL A 506 15.66 -7.63 -8.64
C VAL A 506 17.11 -7.20 -8.85
N ASN A 507 17.41 -6.45 -9.93
CA ASN A 507 18.75 -5.93 -10.18
C ASN A 507 19.19 -4.90 -9.12
N ASN A 508 18.24 -4.24 -8.45
CA ASN A 508 18.49 -3.26 -7.39
C ASN A 508 18.40 -3.88 -5.98
N VAL A 509 18.28 -5.22 -5.90
CA VAL A 509 18.30 -5.95 -4.64
C VAL A 509 19.73 -6.36 -4.32
N ARG A 510 20.06 -6.32 -3.03
CA ARG A 510 21.34 -6.77 -2.50
C ARG A 510 21.12 -8.08 -1.76
N PHE A 511 22.00 -9.04 -2.00
CA PHE A 511 21.95 -10.37 -1.40
C PHE A 511 23.19 -10.63 -0.55
N TYR A 512 23.16 -11.61 0.34
CA TYR A 512 24.35 -12.13 1.02
C TYR A 512 24.42 -13.65 0.89
N CYS A 513 25.62 -14.21 0.98
CA CYS A 513 25.86 -15.65 0.88
C CYS A 513 25.93 -16.29 2.27
N LYS A 514 25.67 -17.60 2.36
CA LYS A 514 25.80 -18.33 3.64
C LYS A 514 27.22 -18.22 4.22
N ASP A 515 28.22 -18.33 3.35
CA ASP A 515 29.63 -18.44 3.74
C ASP A 515 30.22 -17.08 4.14
N ASP A 516 29.63 -15.98 3.65
CA ASP A 516 29.92 -14.61 4.09
C ASP A 516 28.62 -13.81 4.23
N PRO A 517 28.05 -13.71 5.45
CA PRO A 517 26.81 -13.00 5.71
C PRO A 517 26.98 -11.48 5.87
N THR A 518 28.19 -10.95 5.68
CA THR A 518 28.50 -9.53 5.85
C THR A 518 28.68 -8.80 4.51
N THR A 519 29.15 -9.53 3.48
CA THR A 519 29.35 -8.97 2.14
C THR A 519 28.08 -9.03 1.32
N ALA A 520 27.69 -7.89 0.77
CA ALA A 520 26.59 -7.81 -0.18
C ALA A 520 27.04 -8.18 -1.60
N ILE A 521 26.19 -8.93 -2.30
CA ILE A 521 26.35 -9.29 -3.71
C ILE A 521 25.10 -8.90 -4.51
N GLN A 522 25.21 -8.94 -5.84
CA GLN A 522 24.08 -8.83 -6.76
C GLN A 522 23.92 -10.13 -7.53
N ILE A 523 22.66 -10.49 -7.80
CA ILE A 523 22.32 -11.66 -8.61
C ILE A 523 21.60 -11.15 -9.86
N ARG A 524 22.11 -11.53 -11.04
CA ARG A 524 21.55 -11.16 -12.34
C ARG A 524 20.53 -12.20 -12.81
N LYS A 525 19.56 -11.78 -13.62
CA LYS A 525 18.49 -12.63 -14.18
C LYS A 525 19.01 -13.94 -14.79
N ASN A 526 20.09 -13.87 -15.58
CA ASN A 526 20.69 -15.02 -16.26
C ASN A 526 21.31 -16.06 -15.30
N GLN A 527 21.60 -15.67 -14.05
CA GLN A 527 22.07 -16.58 -13.00
C GLN A 527 20.91 -17.30 -12.29
N VAL A 528 19.66 -16.86 -12.50
CA VAL A 528 18.48 -17.37 -11.82
C VAL A 528 17.74 -18.38 -12.69
N SER A 529 17.19 -17.93 -13.82
CA SER A 529 16.46 -18.81 -14.74
C SER A 529 16.24 -18.15 -16.11
N LYS A 530 16.26 -18.97 -17.17
CA LYS A 530 15.89 -18.56 -18.54
C LYS A 530 14.38 -18.43 -18.74
N LEU A 531 13.56 -18.87 -17.79
CA LEU A 531 12.09 -18.79 -17.84
C LEU A 531 11.54 -17.51 -17.21
N LEU A 532 12.42 -16.58 -16.81
CA LEU A 532 12.02 -15.29 -16.27
C LEU A 532 11.62 -14.32 -17.39
N PRO A 533 10.77 -13.32 -17.11
CA PRO A 533 10.37 -12.33 -18.12
C PRO A 533 11.55 -11.65 -18.82
N GLU A 534 11.39 -11.39 -20.12
CA GLU A 534 12.32 -10.55 -20.90
C GLU A 534 11.98 -9.06 -20.77
N GLN A 535 10.68 -8.74 -20.68
CA GLN A 535 10.16 -7.39 -20.49
C GLN A 535 9.52 -7.26 -19.10
N PHE A 536 9.66 -6.08 -18.49
CA PHE A 536 9.21 -5.80 -17.12
C PHE A 536 8.11 -4.74 -17.04
N ALA A 537 7.68 -4.21 -18.19
CA ALA A 537 6.51 -3.36 -18.30
C ALA A 537 5.79 -3.56 -19.65
N GLU A 538 4.51 -3.23 -19.66
CA GLU A 538 3.65 -3.24 -20.83
C GLU A 538 2.57 -2.17 -20.72
N GLU A 539 2.05 -1.70 -21.86
CA GLU A 539 0.99 -0.71 -21.95
C GLU A 539 -0.24 -1.32 -22.63
N LEU A 540 -1.39 -1.25 -21.96
CA LEU A 540 -2.68 -1.73 -22.47
C LEU A 540 -3.58 -0.53 -22.76
N ILE A 541 -4.26 -0.55 -23.90
CA ILE A 541 -5.29 0.42 -24.27
C ILE A 541 -6.64 -0.28 -24.25
N ARG A 542 -7.58 0.22 -23.46
CA ARG A 542 -8.97 -0.27 -23.42
C ARG A 542 -9.92 0.83 -23.83
N VAL A 543 -10.86 0.48 -24.71
CA VAL A 543 -11.88 1.41 -25.20
C VAL A 543 -13.24 0.95 -24.72
N TYR A 544 -14.04 1.89 -24.23
CA TYR A 544 -15.42 1.67 -23.79
C TYR A 544 -16.37 2.58 -24.56
N CYS A 545 -17.63 2.17 -24.67
CA CYS A 545 -18.72 2.98 -25.19
C CYS A 545 -19.77 3.24 -24.11
N LYS A 546 -20.25 4.49 -24.02
CA LYS A 546 -21.30 4.92 -23.09
C LYS A 546 -22.70 4.55 -23.58
N LYS A 547 -22.90 4.55 -24.90
CA LYS A 547 -24.14 4.07 -25.52
C LYS A 547 -24.17 2.54 -25.46
N THR A 548 -25.28 2.00 -24.98
CA THR A 548 -25.41 0.56 -24.72
C THR A 548 -26.48 -0.11 -25.57
N ASP A 549 -27.14 0.61 -26.48
CA ASP A 549 -28.08 0.02 -27.43
C ASP A 549 -27.34 -0.81 -28.49
N ASP A 550 -27.99 -1.87 -28.97
CA ASP A 550 -27.33 -2.87 -29.83
C ASP A 550 -26.77 -2.27 -31.13
N LYS A 551 -27.45 -1.26 -31.70
CA LYS A 551 -27.01 -0.59 -32.94
C LYS A 551 -25.75 0.24 -32.71
N SER A 552 -25.74 1.06 -31.66
CA SER A 552 -24.56 1.84 -31.28
C SER A 552 -23.39 0.95 -30.88
N MET A 553 -23.65 -0.16 -30.21
CA MET A 553 -22.62 -1.11 -29.81
C MET A 553 -21.97 -1.83 -31.00
N ASP A 554 -22.75 -2.24 -31.99
CA ASP A 554 -22.22 -2.84 -33.24
C ASP A 554 -21.33 -1.84 -33.99
N ALA A 555 -21.83 -0.61 -34.17
CA ALA A 555 -21.05 0.47 -34.80
C ALA A 555 -19.76 0.76 -34.03
N ALA A 556 -19.83 0.93 -32.71
CA ALA A 556 -18.67 1.25 -31.88
C ALA A 556 -17.58 0.17 -31.91
N LYS A 557 -17.96 -1.12 -31.94
CA LYS A 557 -17.00 -2.23 -32.11
C LYS A 557 -16.25 -2.15 -33.43
N LYS A 558 -16.95 -1.84 -34.53
CA LYS A 558 -16.34 -1.70 -35.86
C LYS A 558 -15.43 -0.47 -35.94
N HIS A 559 -15.84 0.66 -35.36
CA HIS A 559 -15.00 1.85 -35.21
C HIS A 559 -13.70 1.51 -34.46
N PHE A 560 -13.81 0.78 -33.35
CA PHE A 560 -12.65 0.37 -32.56
C PHE A 560 -11.68 -0.54 -33.34
N VAL A 561 -12.18 -1.58 -34.02
CA VAL A 561 -11.33 -2.49 -34.79
C VAL A 561 -10.66 -1.76 -35.96
N GLN A 562 -11.41 -0.92 -36.68
CA GLN A 562 -10.85 -0.11 -37.77
C GLN A 562 -9.80 0.89 -37.25
N TRP A 563 -10.04 1.53 -36.10
CA TRP A 563 -9.09 2.43 -35.46
C TRP A 563 -7.79 1.70 -35.08
N CYS A 564 -7.88 0.50 -34.52
CA CYS A 564 -6.72 -0.37 -34.25
C CYS A 564 -5.93 -0.70 -35.53
N MET A 565 -6.62 -0.95 -36.65
CA MET A 565 -5.96 -1.16 -37.94
C MET A 565 -5.20 0.09 -38.39
N ASN A 566 -5.86 1.26 -38.36
CA ASN A 566 -5.32 2.55 -38.79
C ASN A 566 -4.09 2.98 -37.98
N LYS A 567 -4.08 2.72 -36.66
CA LYS A 567 -2.97 3.05 -35.76
C LYS A 567 -1.83 2.03 -35.74
N ASN A 568 -1.97 0.95 -36.51
CA ASN A 568 -1.10 -0.20 -36.44
C ASN A 568 -0.96 -0.81 -35.02
N PHE A 569 -2.06 -0.87 -34.27
CA PHE A 569 -2.08 -1.54 -32.96
C PHE A 569 -2.27 -3.05 -33.11
N SER A 570 -2.08 -3.78 -32.01
CA SER A 570 -2.30 -5.22 -31.93
C SER A 570 -3.75 -5.58 -32.26
N LYS A 571 -3.95 -6.79 -32.79
CA LYS A 571 -5.30 -7.32 -33.02
C LYS A 571 -6.05 -7.45 -31.69
N PRO A 572 -7.26 -6.90 -31.54
CA PRO A 572 -8.10 -7.19 -30.38
C PRO A 572 -8.33 -8.71 -30.24
N GLN A 573 -8.31 -9.23 -29.00
CA GLN A 573 -8.35 -10.68 -28.75
C GLN A 573 -9.57 -11.38 -29.37
N ASP A 574 -10.72 -10.72 -29.37
CA ASP A 574 -11.98 -11.17 -29.94
C ASP A 574 -12.30 -10.49 -31.28
N GLY A 575 -11.30 -9.87 -31.93
CA GLY A 575 -11.43 -9.11 -33.17
C GLY A 575 -12.15 -9.87 -34.29
N ASP A 576 -11.81 -11.16 -34.46
CA ASP A 576 -12.43 -12.02 -35.48
C ASP A 576 -13.91 -12.34 -35.21
N ILE A 577 -14.39 -12.10 -33.99
CA ILE A 577 -15.78 -12.32 -33.58
C ILE A 577 -16.55 -11.00 -33.65
N ILE A 578 -15.94 -9.90 -33.20
CA ILE A 578 -16.63 -8.60 -33.08
C ILE A 578 -16.62 -7.77 -34.38
N ALA A 579 -15.70 -8.05 -35.29
CA ALA A 579 -15.64 -7.45 -36.62
C ALA A 579 -14.99 -8.43 -37.64
N PRO A 580 -15.61 -9.60 -37.89
CA PRO A 580 -15.11 -10.63 -38.81
C PRO A 580 -14.86 -10.12 -40.24
N GLU A 581 -15.53 -9.03 -40.64
CA GLU A 581 -15.39 -8.39 -41.94
C GLU A 581 -14.17 -7.47 -42.06
N LEU A 582 -13.60 -7.00 -40.93
CA LEU A 582 -12.48 -6.06 -40.91
C LEU A 582 -11.14 -6.75 -40.69
N THR A 583 -11.08 -7.73 -39.79
CA THR A 583 -9.80 -8.37 -39.43
C THR A 583 -9.05 -9.02 -40.60
N PRO A 584 -9.70 -9.63 -41.62
CA PRO A 584 -8.98 -10.21 -42.76
C PRO A 584 -8.31 -9.18 -43.66
N LEU A 585 -8.71 -7.90 -43.59
CA LEU A 585 -8.19 -6.82 -44.42
C LEU A 585 -6.79 -6.37 -43.99
N LYS A 586 -6.38 -6.68 -42.75
CA LYS A 586 -5.03 -6.40 -42.25
C LYS A 586 -4.18 -7.68 -42.29
N ALA A 587 -3.31 -7.78 -43.29
CA ALA A 587 -2.50 -8.98 -43.53
C ALA A 587 -1.68 -9.44 -42.31
N SER A 588 -1.16 -8.51 -41.50
CA SER A 588 -0.41 -8.84 -40.28
C SER A 588 -1.24 -9.51 -39.18
N TRP A 589 -2.57 -9.49 -39.26
CA TRP A 589 -3.48 -10.12 -38.31
C TRP A 589 -3.99 -11.51 -38.74
N SER A 590 -3.59 -11.95 -39.93
CA SER A 590 -4.07 -13.18 -40.59
C SER A 590 -3.09 -14.35 -40.48
N ASN A 591 -1.89 -14.15 -39.92
CA ASN A 591 -0.90 -15.21 -39.76
C ASN A 591 -1.33 -16.19 -38.66
N LYS A 592 -1.64 -17.42 -39.08
CA LYS A 592 -2.01 -18.55 -38.21
C LYS A 592 -0.84 -19.16 -37.41
N ASN A 593 0.37 -18.61 -37.47
CA ASN A 593 1.57 -19.19 -36.84
C ASN A 593 2.46 -18.12 -36.17
N GLU A 594 2.00 -17.55 -35.06
CA GLU A 594 2.90 -16.94 -34.06
C GLU A 594 2.63 -17.58 -32.69
N GLY A 595 2.83 -18.90 -32.65
CA GLY A 595 3.44 -19.53 -31.49
C GLY A 595 4.90 -19.71 -31.86
N GLU A 596 5.78 -18.86 -31.33
CA GLU A 596 7.23 -19.03 -31.40
C GLU A 596 7.65 -20.27 -30.61
N ASP A 597 7.44 -21.46 -31.16
CA ASP A 597 8.26 -22.63 -30.88
C ASP A 597 9.21 -22.78 -32.08
N GLY A 598 10.44 -22.33 -31.90
CA GLY A 598 11.40 -22.11 -32.99
C GLY A 598 11.82 -23.38 -33.72
N GLU A 599 11.92 -23.27 -35.05
CA GLU A 599 12.97 -23.93 -35.82
C GLU A 599 13.60 -22.89 -36.76
N ASP A 600 14.78 -22.41 -36.34
CA ASP A 600 15.71 -21.68 -37.19
C ASP A 600 16.43 -22.70 -38.09
N GLY A 601 16.35 -22.54 -39.41
CA GLY A 601 16.82 -23.62 -40.30
C GLY A 601 16.86 -23.41 -41.83
N GLY A 602 16.98 -22.20 -42.36
CA GLY A 602 17.50 -21.90 -43.72
C GLY A 602 16.76 -22.46 -44.96
N PRO A 603 17.01 -21.90 -46.17
CA PRO A 603 16.29 -22.29 -47.38
C PRO A 603 16.86 -23.60 -47.95
N ARG A 604 16.03 -24.63 -48.10
CA ARG A 604 16.38 -25.83 -48.87
C ARG A 604 15.50 -25.96 -50.11
N GLU A 605 16.19 -25.95 -51.24
CA GLU A 605 15.69 -26.23 -52.57
C GLU A 605 14.94 -27.57 -52.65
N VAL A 606 13.94 -27.57 -53.52
CA VAL A 606 13.12 -28.72 -53.91
C VAL A 606 13.97 -29.71 -54.70
N ASN A 607 13.98 -30.99 -54.31
CA ASN A 607 13.99 -32.13 -55.25
C ASN A 607 13.73 -33.51 -54.59
N GLY A 608 12.66 -34.18 -55.06
CA GLY A 608 12.64 -35.58 -55.50
C GLY A 608 13.03 -36.76 -54.58
N ILE A 609 12.00 -37.50 -54.10
CA ILE A 609 11.80 -38.97 -54.17
C ILE A 609 12.96 -39.92 -53.75
N ARG A 610 12.78 -40.75 -52.69
CA ARG A 610 12.53 -42.23 -52.73
C ARG A 610 12.53 -42.89 -51.34
N MET A 611 11.84 -44.04 -51.26
CA MET A 611 11.54 -44.88 -50.10
C MET A 611 12.72 -45.65 -49.46
N ASN A 612 12.41 -46.16 -48.25
CA ASN A 612 12.87 -47.37 -47.55
C ASN A 612 14.03 -47.27 -46.53
N GLY A 613 13.77 -47.80 -45.32
CA GLY A 613 14.81 -48.28 -44.41
C GLY A 613 14.43 -48.27 -42.93
N GLN A 614 13.92 -49.39 -42.43
CA GLN A 614 13.81 -49.69 -40.99
C GLN A 614 15.19 -49.61 -40.29
N LYS A 615 15.25 -48.99 -39.11
CA LYS A 615 16.06 -49.50 -37.99
C LYS A 615 15.62 -48.91 -36.65
N LYS A 616 15.30 -49.81 -35.72
CA LYS A 616 15.02 -49.56 -34.31
C LYS A 616 16.26 -49.06 -33.58
N ALA A 617 16.09 -48.09 -32.68
CA ALA A 617 16.90 -48.00 -31.47
C ALA A 617 16.02 -47.47 -30.32
N LYS A 618 15.87 -48.32 -29.29
CA LYS A 618 15.36 -47.97 -27.95
C LYS A 618 16.24 -46.86 -27.36
N THR A 619 15.73 -46.08 -26.40
CA THR A 619 16.24 -46.04 -25.00
C THR A 619 15.45 -45.06 -24.12
N GLN A 620 14.94 -45.63 -23.02
CA GLN A 620 14.61 -45.10 -21.68
C GLN A 620 13.66 -43.90 -21.49
N LEU A 621 12.46 -44.29 -21.04
CA LEU A 621 11.56 -43.52 -20.19
C LEU A 621 11.94 -43.68 -18.70
N PHE A 622 11.81 -42.57 -17.97
CA PHE A 622 11.77 -42.35 -16.52
C PHE A 622 13.08 -42.28 -15.71
N LYS A 623 13.30 -41.15 -15.04
CA LYS A 623 12.95 -41.01 -13.61
C LYS A 623 12.57 -39.57 -13.26
#